data_AF-A0A2T4HJC9-F1
#
_entry.id   AF-A0A2T4HJC9-F1
#
_cell.length_a   1.000
_cell.length_b   1.000
_cell.length_c   1.000
_cell.angle_alpha   90.00
_cell.angle_beta   90.00
_cell.angle_gamma   90.00
#
_symmetry.space_group_name_H-M   'P 1'
#
loop_
_entity.id
_entity.type
_entity.pdbx_description
1 polymer ?
#
loop_
_entity_poly.entity_id
_entity_poly.type
_entity_poly.pdbx_seq_one_letter_code
_entity_poly.pdbx_strand_id
1 'polypeptide(L)'
;MANHFTKASFTLAVTAAEAEVVRRVDDAIDALDDASLEPEQRAARFAALGPAFAASFAPTDADPFSGFVGIFPDPDYPRLGFTLQVDSAGADDRVGVWIHGDQVDIEAAAGLIQAAAKSALPFGFEYALDCDRMRPCEFGGGFVVIRADDIEFGGSARGLEKALSRRPDEAENGLVIATRDAEEGLLFWNSDTGFGALETATVFSDAEAANADLPIADDQPEWLALPPPLA
;
A
#
# COMPACT_ATOMS: atom_id res chain seq x y z
N MET A 1 -17.05 2.61 27.48
CA MET A 1 -16.93 2.20 26.07
C MET A 1 -16.80 3.45 25.24
N ALA A 2 -15.70 3.58 24.51
CA ALA A 2 -15.56 4.58 23.45
C ALA A 2 -15.77 3.86 22.11
N ASN A 3 -16.21 4.58 21.09
CA ASN A 3 -16.33 4.06 19.74
C ASN A 3 -15.12 4.52 18.93
N HIS A 4 -14.56 3.61 18.14
CA HIS A 4 -13.42 3.86 17.25
C HIS A 4 -13.87 3.82 15.81
N PHE A 5 -13.26 4.65 14.99
CA PHE A 5 -13.62 4.83 13.59
C PHE A 5 -12.37 4.84 12.73
N THR A 6 -12.40 4.09 11.63
CA THR A 6 -11.41 4.18 10.57
C THR A 6 -12.04 4.91 9.40
N LYS A 7 -11.60 6.15 9.17
CA LYS A 7 -12.20 7.04 8.19
C LYS A 7 -11.27 7.18 6.99
N ALA A 8 -11.81 6.97 5.79
CA ALA A 8 -11.11 7.27 4.54
C ALA A 8 -12.11 7.82 3.52
N SER A 9 -11.61 8.64 2.60
CA SER A 9 -12.39 9.15 1.47
C SER A 9 -11.42 9.56 0.38
N PHE A 10 -11.45 8.87 -0.75
CA PHE A 10 -10.54 9.13 -1.86
C PHE A 10 -11.16 8.70 -3.19
N THR A 11 -10.70 9.32 -4.26
CA THR A 11 -11.17 9.02 -5.62
C THR A 11 -10.02 8.49 -6.46
N LEU A 12 -10.33 7.57 -7.36
CA LEU A 12 -9.41 7.07 -8.37
C LEU A 12 -10.11 7.05 -9.73
N ALA A 13 -9.33 7.31 -10.79
CA ALA A 13 -9.81 7.23 -12.15
C ALA A 13 -9.38 5.90 -12.77
N VAL A 14 -10.32 5.13 -13.31
CA VAL A 14 -10.09 3.81 -13.89
C VAL A 14 -10.64 3.75 -15.32
N THR A 15 -10.34 2.68 -16.05
CA THR A 15 -10.97 2.41 -17.35
C THR A 15 -12.43 1.99 -17.17
N ALA A 16 -13.25 2.12 -18.23
CA ALA A 16 -14.63 1.64 -18.19
C ALA A 16 -14.73 0.14 -17.85
N ALA A 17 -13.80 -0.68 -18.35
CA ALA A 17 -13.77 -2.12 -18.07
C ALA A 17 -13.51 -2.44 -16.58
N GLU A 18 -12.58 -1.72 -15.96
CA GLU A 18 -12.30 -1.86 -14.52
C GLU A 18 -13.46 -1.35 -13.66
N ALA A 19 -14.10 -0.26 -14.08
CA ALA A 19 -15.30 0.25 -13.41
C ALA A 19 -16.45 -0.78 -13.40
N GLU A 20 -16.64 -1.54 -14.48
CA GLU A 20 -17.61 -2.65 -14.49
C GLU A 20 -17.28 -3.72 -13.44
N VAL A 21 -16.01 -4.06 -13.26
CA VAL A 21 -15.59 -5.03 -12.21
C VAL A 21 -15.92 -4.48 -10.83
N VAL A 22 -15.59 -3.22 -10.56
CA VAL A 22 -15.88 -2.57 -9.27
C VAL A 22 -17.38 -2.53 -8.96
N ARG A 23 -18.25 -2.31 -9.97
CA ARG A 23 -19.70 -2.33 -9.77
C ARG A 23 -20.27 -3.68 -9.36
N ARG A 24 -19.57 -4.79 -9.65
CA ARG A 24 -20.02 -6.15 -9.28
C ARG A 24 -19.58 -6.60 -7.89
N VAL A 25 -18.85 -5.76 -7.16
CA VAL A 25 -18.33 -6.07 -5.82
C VAL A 25 -19.48 -6.26 -4.82
N ASP A 26 -20.51 -5.43 -4.86
CA ASP A 26 -21.70 -5.61 -4.00
C ASP A 26 -22.46 -6.90 -4.35
N ASP A 27 -22.65 -7.20 -5.64
CA ASP A 27 -23.28 -8.45 -6.08
C ASP A 27 -22.48 -9.70 -5.63
N ALA A 28 -21.15 -9.57 -5.55
CA ALA A 28 -20.27 -10.63 -5.07
C ALA A 28 -20.42 -10.84 -3.55
N ILE A 29 -20.51 -9.76 -2.77
CA ILE A 29 -20.78 -9.83 -1.33
C ILE A 29 -22.16 -10.41 -1.06
N ASP A 30 -23.20 -9.98 -1.77
CA ASP A 30 -24.55 -10.54 -1.63
C ASP A 30 -24.58 -12.05 -1.87
N ALA A 31 -23.76 -12.55 -2.82
CA ALA A 31 -23.61 -13.98 -3.08
C ALA A 31 -22.82 -14.72 -1.98
N LEU A 32 -21.92 -14.03 -1.26
CA LEU A 32 -21.25 -14.57 -0.07
C LEU A 32 -22.17 -14.58 1.16
N ASP A 33 -22.99 -13.55 1.30
CA ASP A 33 -24.18 -13.36 2.16
C ASP A 33 -25.11 -14.59 2.22
N ASP A 34 -25.37 -15.17 1.05
CA ASP A 34 -26.38 -16.20 0.88
C ASP A 34 -25.87 -17.60 1.25
N ALA A 35 -25.90 -17.90 2.55
CA ALA A 35 -25.55 -19.22 3.09
C ALA A 35 -26.45 -20.37 2.61
N SER A 36 -27.52 -20.11 1.87
CA SER A 36 -28.40 -21.13 1.30
C SER A 36 -27.97 -21.60 -0.09
N LEU A 37 -26.95 -20.97 -0.69
CA LEU A 37 -26.47 -21.34 -2.02
C LEU A 37 -25.70 -22.66 -1.99
N GLU A 38 -26.20 -23.62 -2.76
CA GLU A 38 -25.48 -24.86 -3.05
C GLU A 38 -24.26 -24.59 -3.95
N PRO A 39 -23.23 -25.46 -3.97
CA PRO A 39 -22.00 -25.23 -4.73
C PRO A 39 -22.20 -24.90 -6.22
N GLU A 40 -23.14 -25.55 -6.88
CA GLU A 40 -23.46 -25.29 -8.30
C GLU A 40 -24.10 -23.91 -8.50
N GLN A 41 -24.97 -23.48 -7.57
CA GLN A 41 -25.60 -22.17 -7.61
C GLN A 41 -24.58 -21.07 -7.32
N ARG A 42 -23.67 -21.31 -6.39
CA ARG A 42 -22.56 -20.42 -6.07
C ARG A 42 -21.63 -20.22 -7.28
N ALA A 43 -21.28 -21.30 -7.99
CA ALA A 43 -20.51 -21.22 -9.23
C ALA A 43 -21.27 -20.45 -10.33
N ALA A 44 -22.58 -20.63 -10.45
CA ALA A 44 -23.40 -19.89 -11.40
C ALA A 44 -23.48 -18.39 -11.05
N ARG A 45 -23.58 -18.04 -9.76
CA ARG A 45 -23.53 -16.64 -9.28
C ARG A 45 -22.20 -15.99 -9.62
N PHE A 46 -21.10 -16.67 -9.34
CA PHE A 46 -19.77 -16.18 -9.70
C PHE A 46 -19.63 -15.96 -11.23
N ALA A 47 -20.07 -16.92 -12.04
CA ALA A 47 -20.03 -16.80 -13.50
C ALA A 47 -20.87 -15.60 -14.02
N ALA A 48 -21.96 -15.24 -13.33
CA ALA A 48 -22.80 -14.10 -13.69
C ALA A 48 -22.15 -12.73 -13.42
N LEU A 49 -21.13 -12.66 -12.55
CA LEU A 49 -20.30 -11.46 -12.34
C LEU A 49 -19.45 -11.13 -13.58
N GLY A 50 -19.21 -12.14 -14.43
CA GLY A 50 -18.59 -12.00 -15.73
C GLY A 50 -17.08 -12.29 -15.75
N PRO A 51 -16.51 -12.46 -16.96
CA PRO A 51 -15.14 -12.92 -17.13
C PRO A 51 -14.09 -11.91 -16.63
N ALA A 52 -14.37 -10.61 -16.70
CA ALA A 52 -13.46 -9.58 -16.20
C ALA A 52 -13.33 -9.63 -14.66
N PHE A 53 -14.43 -9.91 -13.95
CA PHE A 53 -14.41 -10.11 -12.50
C PHE A 53 -13.60 -11.36 -12.15
N ALA A 54 -13.87 -12.48 -12.82
CA ALA A 54 -13.14 -13.73 -12.61
C ALA A 54 -11.65 -13.62 -12.93
N ALA A 55 -11.26 -12.78 -13.91
CA ALA A 55 -9.86 -12.51 -14.22
C ALA A 55 -9.17 -11.65 -13.15
N SER A 56 -9.90 -10.72 -12.54
CA SER A 56 -9.38 -9.85 -11.48
C SER A 56 -9.22 -10.59 -10.15
N PHE A 57 -10.14 -11.53 -9.87
CA PHE A 57 -10.19 -12.34 -8.67
C PHE A 57 -10.13 -13.83 -9.03
N ALA A 58 -9.00 -14.27 -9.57
CA ALA A 58 -8.80 -15.66 -9.96
C ALA A 58 -8.94 -16.60 -8.75
N PRO A 59 -9.75 -17.68 -8.83
CA PRO A 59 -9.91 -18.63 -7.73
C PRO A 59 -8.56 -19.23 -7.31
N THR A 60 -8.33 -19.31 -6.01
CA THR A 60 -7.11 -19.90 -5.41
C THR A 60 -7.35 -21.32 -4.90
N ASP A 61 -8.60 -21.72 -4.72
CA ASP A 61 -9.01 -23.07 -4.32
C ASP A 61 -10.27 -23.56 -5.08
N ALA A 62 -11.01 -24.51 -4.49
CA ALA A 62 -12.23 -25.07 -5.07
C ALA A 62 -13.44 -24.14 -5.04
N ASP A 63 -13.48 -23.16 -4.13
CA ASP A 63 -14.53 -22.13 -4.10
C ASP A 63 -14.22 -21.07 -5.17
N PRO A 64 -15.13 -20.81 -6.13
CA PRO A 64 -14.96 -19.76 -7.12
C PRO A 64 -14.68 -18.38 -6.53
N PHE A 65 -15.18 -18.09 -5.32
CA PHE A 65 -14.98 -16.79 -4.67
C PHE A 65 -13.66 -16.67 -3.90
N SER A 66 -12.86 -17.73 -3.78
CA SER A 66 -11.65 -17.74 -2.95
C SER A 66 -10.66 -16.63 -3.26
N GLY A 67 -10.49 -16.27 -4.55
CA GLY A 67 -9.66 -15.14 -4.96
C GLY A 67 -10.19 -13.78 -4.49
N PHE A 68 -11.53 -13.62 -4.44
CA PHE A 68 -12.17 -12.40 -3.96
C PHE A 68 -12.18 -12.35 -2.43
N VAL A 69 -12.48 -13.46 -1.76
CA VAL A 69 -12.43 -13.57 -0.29
C VAL A 69 -11.03 -13.28 0.24
N GLY A 70 -10.00 -13.64 -0.51
CA GLY A 70 -8.60 -13.40 -0.15
C GLY A 70 -8.19 -11.93 0.00
N ILE A 71 -9.02 -10.97 -0.42
CA ILE A 71 -8.73 -9.53 -0.20
C ILE A 71 -9.15 -9.06 1.20
N PHE A 72 -9.99 -9.80 1.91
CA PHE A 72 -10.51 -9.41 3.21
C PHE A 72 -9.58 -9.89 4.33
N PRO A 73 -9.38 -9.10 5.41
CA PRO A 73 -8.56 -9.50 6.55
C PRO A 73 -9.19 -10.64 7.36
N ASP A 74 -10.53 -10.77 7.33
CA ASP A 74 -11.27 -11.89 7.92
C ASP A 74 -11.99 -12.69 6.80
N PRO A 75 -11.36 -13.76 6.29
CA PRO A 75 -11.95 -14.62 5.27
C PRO A 75 -13.23 -15.33 5.70
N ASP A 76 -13.43 -15.54 7.01
CA ASP A 76 -14.63 -16.21 7.53
C ASP A 76 -15.83 -15.26 7.54
N TYR A 77 -15.59 -13.95 7.48
CA TYR A 77 -16.62 -12.93 7.48
C TYR A 77 -16.33 -11.75 6.52
N PRO A 78 -16.31 -12.01 5.20
CA PRO A 78 -15.99 -11.00 4.21
C PRO A 78 -17.07 -9.90 4.19
N ARG A 79 -16.68 -8.67 4.51
CA ARG A 79 -17.58 -7.52 4.50
C ARG A 79 -16.92 -6.30 3.90
N LEU A 80 -17.67 -5.55 3.11
CA LEU A 80 -17.26 -4.22 2.68
C LEU A 80 -17.43 -3.24 3.83
N GLY A 81 -16.32 -2.87 4.46
CA GLY A 81 -16.27 -1.79 5.47
C GLY A 81 -16.43 -0.38 4.89
N PHE A 82 -16.68 -0.25 3.58
CA PHE A 82 -16.72 1.03 2.88
C PHE A 82 -17.82 1.06 1.83
N THR A 83 -18.19 2.27 1.42
CA THR A 83 -19.11 2.52 0.31
C THR A 83 -18.32 2.74 -0.97
N LEU A 84 -18.79 2.13 -2.05
CA LEU A 84 -18.32 2.34 -3.41
C LEU A 84 -19.33 3.17 -4.18
N GLN A 85 -18.87 4.26 -4.80
CA GLN A 85 -19.64 5.00 -5.79
C GLN A 85 -18.86 5.05 -7.10
N VAL A 86 -19.48 4.58 -8.18
CA VAL A 86 -18.87 4.61 -9.52
C VAL A 86 -19.62 5.61 -10.38
N ASP A 87 -18.91 6.61 -10.89
CA ASP A 87 -19.49 7.65 -11.72
C ASP A 87 -19.90 7.11 -13.11
N SER A 88 -20.66 7.92 -13.84
CA SER A 88 -20.87 7.69 -15.27
C SER A 88 -19.58 7.99 -16.04
N ALA A 89 -19.34 7.26 -17.14
CA ALA A 89 -18.15 7.49 -17.96
C ALA A 89 -18.11 8.94 -18.48
N GLY A 90 -16.99 9.61 -18.24
CA GLY A 90 -16.74 10.97 -18.72
C GLY A 90 -16.35 10.99 -20.21
N ALA A 91 -16.11 12.19 -20.74
CA ALA A 91 -15.67 12.36 -22.14
C ALA A 91 -14.29 11.74 -22.43
N ASP A 92 -13.46 11.56 -21.40
CA ASP A 92 -12.08 11.08 -21.51
C ASP A 92 -11.93 9.54 -21.36
N ASP A 93 -13.02 8.78 -21.49
CA ASP A 93 -13.06 7.31 -21.36
C ASP A 93 -12.55 6.76 -20.02
N ARG A 94 -12.35 7.65 -19.04
CA ARG A 94 -12.05 7.36 -17.64
C ARG A 94 -13.33 7.48 -16.82
N VAL A 95 -13.43 6.61 -15.82
CA VAL A 95 -14.55 6.56 -14.87
C VAL A 95 -14.00 6.86 -13.49
N GLY A 96 -14.63 7.80 -12.79
CA GLY A 96 -14.34 8.08 -11.38
C GLY A 96 -14.91 6.98 -10.49
N VAL A 97 -14.10 6.49 -9.57
CA VAL A 97 -14.54 5.62 -8.46
C VAL A 97 -14.24 6.37 -7.17
N TRP A 98 -15.23 6.47 -6.30
CA TRP A 98 -15.12 7.06 -4.98
C TRP A 98 -15.30 5.98 -3.93
N ILE A 99 -14.30 5.82 -3.06
CA ILE A 99 -14.33 4.91 -1.93
C ILE A 99 -14.32 5.75 -0.66
N HIS A 100 -15.31 5.54 0.21
CA HIS A 100 -15.41 6.31 1.46
C HIS A 100 -16.15 5.56 2.57
N GLY A 101 -15.95 6.01 3.81
CA GLY A 101 -16.68 5.49 4.98
C GLY A 101 -16.09 5.96 6.31
N ASP A 102 -16.71 5.53 7.40
CA ASP A 102 -16.26 5.77 8.78
C ASP A 102 -15.88 4.50 9.55
N GLN A 103 -15.94 3.34 8.88
CA GLN A 103 -15.48 2.03 9.35
C GLN A 103 -14.71 1.31 8.23
N VAL A 104 -13.93 2.07 7.45
CA VAL A 104 -13.25 1.59 6.26
C VAL A 104 -12.29 0.47 6.62
N ASP A 105 -12.51 -0.69 6.01
CA ASP A 105 -11.52 -1.76 5.96
C ASP A 105 -10.44 -1.38 4.95
N ILE A 106 -9.29 -0.94 5.47
CA ILE A 106 -8.18 -0.41 4.69
C ILE A 106 -7.50 -1.51 3.87
N GLU A 107 -7.41 -2.72 4.40
CA GLU A 107 -6.79 -3.87 3.73
C GLU A 107 -7.67 -4.34 2.57
N ALA A 108 -8.98 -4.51 2.80
CA ALA A 108 -9.92 -4.88 1.76
C ALA A 108 -10.02 -3.82 0.65
N ALA A 109 -10.00 -2.52 1.01
CA ALA A 109 -9.98 -1.44 0.02
C ALA A 109 -8.71 -1.49 -0.84
N ALA A 110 -7.55 -1.71 -0.21
CA ALA A 110 -6.28 -1.81 -0.91
C ALA A 110 -6.22 -3.04 -1.83
N GLY A 111 -6.66 -4.21 -1.37
CA GLY A 111 -6.74 -5.44 -2.16
C GLY A 111 -7.70 -5.32 -3.35
N LEU A 112 -8.86 -4.67 -3.15
CA LEU A 112 -9.79 -4.37 -4.24
C LEU A 112 -9.16 -3.49 -5.32
N ILE A 113 -8.53 -2.37 -4.93
CA ILE A 113 -7.86 -1.46 -5.88
C ILE A 113 -6.72 -2.20 -6.59
N GLN A 114 -5.91 -2.95 -5.86
CA GLN A 114 -4.81 -3.71 -6.44
C GLN A 114 -5.32 -4.71 -7.47
N ALA A 115 -6.40 -5.43 -7.20
CA ALA A 115 -6.94 -6.46 -8.10
C ALA A 115 -7.67 -5.87 -9.31
N ALA A 116 -8.55 -4.88 -9.09
CA ALA A 116 -9.54 -4.43 -10.07
C ALA A 116 -9.19 -3.09 -10.77
N ALA A 117 -8.26 -2.30 -10.25
CA ALA A 117 -7.95 -0.95 -10.76
C ALA A 117 -6.49 -0.82 -11.21
N LYS A 118 -6.00 -1.78 -12.00
CA LYS A 118 -4.61 -1.88 -12.45
C LYS A 118 -4.12 -0.62 -13.18
N SER A 119 -4.99 0.06 -13.94
CA SER A 119 -4.67 1.29 -14.67
C SER A 119 -4.50 2.53 -13.80
N ALA A 120 -4.85 2.45 -12.51
CA ALA A 120 -4.62 3.51 -11.53
C ALA A 120 -3.32 3.31 -10.75
N LEU A 121 -2.64 2.15 -10.89
CA LEU A 121 -1.43 1.85 -10.15
C LEU A 121 -0.18 2.53 -10.79
N PRO A 122 0.77 3.02 -9.97
CA PRO A 122 0.75 3.04 -8.51
C PRO A 122 -0.26 4.05 -7.96
N PHE A 123 -0.93 3.70 -6.86
CA PHE A 123 -1.94 4.55 -6.20
C PHE A 123 -1.66 4.61 -4.70
N GLY A 124 -2.08 5.70 -4.06
CA GLY A 124 -2.03 5.79 -2.61
C GLY A 124 -3.17 6.61 -2.06
N PHE A 125 -3.53 6.33 -0.82
CA PHE A 125 -4.56 7.07 -0.10
C PHE A 125 -4.24 7.13 1.40
N GLU A 126 -4.85 8.10 2.07
CA GLU A 126 -4.70 8.33 3.50
C GLU A 126 -5.97 7.90 4.25
N TYR A 127 -5.80 7.56 5.51
CA TYR A 127 -6.90 7.28 6.43
C TYR A 127 -6.62 7.88 7.81
N ALA A 128 -7.69 8.17 8.53
CA ALA A 128 -7.66 8.68 9.88
C ALA A 128 -8.25 7.65 10.86
N LEU A 129 -7.62 7.54 12.03
CA LEU A 129 -8.17 6.82 13.17
C LEU A 129 -8.74 7.83 14.15
N ASP A 130 -10.03 7.70 14.45
CA ASP A 130 -10.79 8.64 15.25
C ASP A 130 -11.53 7.93 16.40
N CYS A 131 -11.87 8.69 17.44
CA CYS A 131 -12.56 8.21 18.61
C CYS A 131 -13.63 9.22 19.07
N ASP A 132 -14.82 8.73 19.46
CA ASP A 132 -15.88 9.60 19.98
C ASP A 132 -15.59 10.22 21.36
N ARG A 133 -14.46 9.85 21.97
CA ARG A 133 -14.01 10.34 23.27
C ARG A 133 -12.54 10.69 23.22
N MET A 134 -12.17 11.77 23.92
CA MET A 134 -10.79 12.21 24.08
C MET A 134 -10.02 11.27 25.01
N ARG A 135 -9.59 10.13 24.48
CA ARG A 135 -8.82 9.12 25.20
C ARG A 135 -7.35 9.16 24.78
N PRO A 136 -6.41 8.94 25.71
CA PRO A 136 -4.99 8.90 25.37
C PRO A 136 -4.69 7.83 24.32
N CYS A 137 -3.91 8.19 23.30
CA CYS A 137 -3.40 7.26 22.28
C CYS A 137 -4.47 6.57 21.41
N GLU A 138 -5.68 7.14 21.30
CA GLU A 138 -6.77 6.58 20.47
C GLU A 138 -6.97 7.34 19.13
N PHE A 139 -6.07 8.29 18.82
CA PHE A 139 -6.06 9.06 17.57
C PHE A 139 -4.85 8.73 16.73
N GLY A 140 -4.97 8.88 15.42
CA GLY A 140 -3.88 8.70 14.48
C GLY A 140 -4.40 8.59 13.07
N GLY A 141 -3.78 7.68 12.32
CA GLY A 141 -4.02 7.53 10.89
C GLY A 141 -2.80 6.95 10.22
N GLY A 142 -2.85 6.93 8.90
CA GLY A 142 -1.80 6.36 8.09
C GLY A 142 -2.06 6.57 6.62
N PHE A 143 -1.28 5.86 5.83
CA PHE A 143 -1.41 5.84 4.38
C PHE A 143 -1.22 4.40 3.88
N VAL A 144 -1.71 4.18 2.67
CA VAL A 144 -1.46 2.96 1.91
C VAL A 144 -0.83 3.35 0.59
N VAL A 145 0.19 2.61 0.16
CA VAL A 145 0.74 2.67 -1.20
C VAL A 145 0.52 1.33 -1.86
N ILE A 146 -0.13 1.35 -3.02
CA ILE A 146 -0.52 0.17 -3.78
C ILE A 146 0.29 0.15 -5.07
N ARG A 147 1.06 -0.92 -5.24
CA ARG A 147 1.82 -1.23 -6.45
C ARG A 147 1.21 -2.46 -7.11
N ALA A 148 1.66 -2.79 -8.32
CA ALA A 148 1.11 -3.92 -9.07
C ALA A 148 1.34 -5.27 -8.36
N ASP A 149 2.42 -5.37 -7.59
CA ASP A 149 2.97 -6.56 -6.95
C ASP A 149 3.06 -6.49 -5.43
N ASP A 150 2.83 -5.31 -4.83
CA ASP A 150 2.99 -5.08 -3.39
C ASP A 150 1.99 -4.04 -2.85
N ILE A 151 1.69 -4.14 -1.55
CA ILE A 151 0.91 -3.15 -0.79
C ILE A 151 1.68 -2.78 0.47
N GLU A 152 1.99 -1.49 0.59
CA GLU A 152 2.74 -0.93 1.72
C GLU A 152 1.81 -0.13 2.63
N PHE A 153 1.87 -0.42 3.94
CA PHE A 153 1.09 0.26 4.96
C PHE A 153 1.99 1.13 5.85
N GLY A 154 1.71 2.43 5.89
CA GLY A 154 2.35 3.39 6.76
C GLY A 154 1.41 3.88 7.85
N GLY A 155 1.93 4.10 9.06
CA GLY A 155 1.14 4.57 10.20
C GLY A 155 1.81 5.70 10.96
N SER A 156 1.03 6.72 11.32
CA SER A 156 1.49 7.84 12.15
C SER A 156 2.08 7.39 13.49
N ALA A 157 1.53 6.33 14.11
CA ALA A 157 2.07 5.74 15.34
C ALA A 157 3.49 5.18 15.16
N ARG A 158 3.76 4.49 14.03
CA ARG A 158 5.10 4.00 13.68
C ARG A 158 6.06 5.14 13.39
N GLY A 159 5.58 6.20 12.72
CA GLY A 159 6.35 7.43 12.52
C GLY A 159 6.73 8.11 13.83
N LEU A 160 5.79 8.20 14.78
CA LEU A 160 6.03 8.72 16.12
C LEU A 160 7.01 7.86 16.91
N GLU A 161 6.87 6.54 16.87
CA GLU A 161 7.81 5.61 17.50
C GLU A 161 9.23 5.80 16.96
N LYS A 162 9.38 5.86 15.63
CA LYS A 162 10.66 6.16 14.97
C LYS A 162 11.23 7.50 15.43
N ALA A 163 10.40 8.54 15.53
CA ALA A 163 10.84 9.86 16.00
C ALA A 163 11.27 9.86 17.48
N LEU A 164 10.63 9.04 18.33
CA LEU A 164 10.94 8.93 19.76
C LEU A 164 12.17 8.08 20.05
N SER A 165 12.41 7.03 19.26
CA SER A 165 13.59 6.16 19.41
C SER A 165 14.86 6.79 18.84
N ARG A 166 14.70 7.79 17.96
CA ARG A 166 15.80 8.51 17.32
C ARG A 166 16.76 9.15 18.33
N ARG A 167 18.05 8.87 18.19
CA ARG A 167 19.10 9.62 18.90
C ARG A 167 19.44 10.91 18.16
N PRO A 168 19.87 11.98 18.86
CA PRO A 168 20.16 13.28 18.23
C PRO A 168 21.20 13.23 17.10
N ASP A 169 22.10 12.24 17.13
CA ASP A 169 23.23 12.12 16.20
C ASP A 169 23.03 11.02 15.12
N GLU A 170 21.85 10.39 15.07
CA GLU A 170 21.54 9.29 14.15
C GLU A 170 21.05 9.81 12.80
N ALA A 171 21.64 9.30 11.70
CA ALA A 171 21.32 9.75 10.35
C ALA A 171 19.92 9.26 9.93
N GLU A 172 18.95 10.18 9.85
CA GLU A 172 17.52 9.87 9.65
C GLU A 172 17.22 9.03 8.39
N ASN A 173 18.01 9.21 7.34
CA ASN A 173 17.87 8.55 6.05
C ASN A 173 18.99 7.52 5.79
N GLY A 174 19.78 7.20 6.83
CA GLY A 174 20.93 6.32 6.74
C GLY A 174 22.23 7.03 6.37
N LEU A 175 23.30 6.25 6.40
CA LEU A 175 24.67 6.65 6.10
C LEU A 175 25.08 6.05 4.76
N VAL A 176 25.89 6.80 4.01
CA VAL A 176 26.58 6.31 2.82
C VAL A 176 28.08 6.49 3.02
N ILE A 177 28.87 5.63 2.39
CA ILE A 177 30.33 5.84 2.32
C ILE A 177 30.60 6.64 1.05
N ALA A 178 31.29 7.77 1.20
CA ALA A 178 31.69 8.61 0.08
C ALA A 178 33.20 8.79 0.03
N THR A 179 33.75 8.92 -1.18
CA THR A 179 35.14 9.32 -1.39
C THR A 179 35.21 10.45 -2.40
N ARG A 180 36.30 11.21 -2.40
CA ARG A 180 36.52 12.29 -3.37
C ARG A 180 37.30 11.74 -4.55
N ASP A 181 36.82 12.09 -5.73
CA ASP A 181 37.46 11.87 -7.00
C ASP A 181 37.80 13.22 -7.64
N ALA A 182 38.98 13.31 -8.26
CA ALA A 182 39.48 14.56 -8.82
C ALA A 182 38.74 15.01 -10.09
N GLU A 183 38.11 14.08 -10.81
CA GLU A 183 37.40 14.32 -12.06
C GLU A 183 35.87 14.34 -11.86
N GLU A 184 35.34 13.38 -11.09
CA GLU A 184 33.90 13.14 -10.93
C GLU A 184 33.30 13.76 -9.65
N GLY A 185 34.12 14.28 -8.75
CA GLY A 185 33.66 14.92 -7.51
C GLY A 185 33.42 13.93 -6.37
N LEU A 186 32.19 13.78 -5.88
CA LEU A 186 31.86 12.81 -4.82
C LEU A 186 31.36 11.51 -5.43
N LEU A 187 32.03 10.41 -5.10
CA LEU A 187 31.60 9.06 -5.44
C LEU A 187 31.10 8.34 -4.19
N PHE A 188 30.13 7.45 -4.35
CA PHE A 188 29.46 6.74 -3.25
C PHE A 188 29.61 5.24 -3.41
N TRP A 189 29.87 4.55 -2.31
CA TRP A 189 30.10 3.10 -2.29
C TRP A 189 28.81 2.32 -2.53
N ASN A 190 28.89 1.33 -3.41
CA ASN A 190 27.93 0.25 -3.58
C ASN A 190 28.62 -1.09 -3.29
N SER A 191 28.01 -1.93 -2.44
CA SER A 191 28.59 -3.20 -1.99
C SER A 191 28.80 -4.23 -3.11
N ASP A 192 28.11 -4.10 -4.25
CA ASP A 192 28.21 -5.01 -5.39
C ASP A 192 29.13 -4.50 -6.50
N THR A 193 29.19 -3.18 -6.69
CA THR A 193 29.78 -2.54 -7.88
C THR A 193 30.89 -1.53 -7.59
N GLY A 194 31.11 -1.18 -6.31
CA GLY A 194 32.16 -0.24 -5.89
C GLY A 194 31.71 1.23 -5.89
N PHE A 195 32.65 2.16 -6.04
CA PHE A 195 32.36 3.59 -6.01
C PHE A 195 31.70 4.08 -7.31
N GLY A 196 30.58 4.80 -7.18
CA GLY A 196 29.81 5.33 -8.30
C GLY A 196 28.84 6.44 -7.88
N ALA A 197 27.72 6.56 -8.59
CA ALA A 197 26.72 7.60 -8.33
C ALA A 197 25.92 7.34 -7.04
N LEU A 198 25.41 8.42 -6.43
CA LEU A 198 24.60 8.35 -5.20
C LEU A 198 23.34 7.48 -5.36
N GLU A 199 22.73 7.52 -6.54
CA GLU A 199 21.50 6.77 -6.86
C GLU A 199 21.65 5.25 -6.75
N THR A 200 22.88 4.75 -6.88
CA THR A 200 23.21 3.33 -6.72
C THR A 200 23.88 3.02 -5.39
N ALA A 201 24.11 3.98 -4.52
CA ALA A 201 24.88 3.78 -3.29
C ALA A 201 24.20 2.78 -2.34
N THR A 202 24.99 1.98 -1.63
CA THR A 202 24.49 1.19 -0.51
C THR A 202 24.26 2.11 0.68
N VAL A 203 23.04 2.09 1.22
CA VAL A 203 22.66 2.85 2.42
C VAL A 203 22.77 1.94 3.63
N PHE A 204 23.44 2.43 4.66
CA PHE A 204 23.69 1.72 5.92
C PHE A 204 22.89 2.36 7.04
N SER A 205 22.35 1.54 7.95
CA SER A 205 21.94 2.01 9.27
C SER A 205 23.17 2.31 10.15
N ASP A 206 22.98 3.09 11.21
CA ASP A 206 24.05 3.37 12.19
C ASP A 206 24.65 2.09 12.78
N ALA A 207 23.81 1.06 13.01
CA ALA A 207 24.25 -0.23 13.53
C ALA A 207 25.12 -0.99 12.52
N GLU A 208 24.80 -0.93 11.23
CA GLU A 208 25.61 -1.54 10.18
C GLU A 208 26.92 -0.76 9.98
N ALA A 209 26.86 0.57 9.95
CA ALA A 209 28.03 1.43 9.82
C ALA A 209 29.03 1.23 10.97
N ALA A 210 28.55 1.03 12.20
CA ALA A 210 29.41 0.73 13.36
C ALA A 210 30.17 -0.60 13.25
N ASN A 211 29.70 -1.52 12.41
CA ASN A 211 30.30 -2.84 12.20
C ASN A 211 30.93 -3.01 10.81
N ALA A 212 30.90 -1.98 9.96
CA ALA A 212 31.41 -2.01 8.60
C ALA A 212 32.76 -1.29 8.51
N ASP A 213 33.74 -1.95 7.91
CA ASP A 213 35.02 -1.34 7.58
C ASP A 213 34.89 -0.46 6.33
N LEU A 214 35.57 0.68 6.33
CA LEU A 214 35.63 1.54 5.15
C LEU A 214 36.44 0.86 4.03
N PRO A 215 35.94 0.87 2.78
CA PRO A 215 36.65 0.30 1.64
C PRO A 215 37.98 1.03 1.40
N ILE A 216 38.93 0.34 0.77
CA ILE A 216 40.21 0.94 0.38
C ILE A 216 40.01 1.68 -0.95
N ALA A 217 40.36 2.96 -1.00
CA ALA A 217 40.30 3.81 -2.19
C ALA A 217 41.51 4.76 -2.25
N ASP A 218 41.65 5.49 -3.35
CA ASP A 218 42.75 6.42 -3.60
C ASP A 218 42.72 7.64 -2.65
N ASP A 219 41.52 8.14 -2.32
CA ASP A 219 41.29 9.07 -1.21
C ASP A 219 40.56 8.39 -0.06
N GLN A 220 40.71 8.91 1.17
CA GLN A 220 40.13 8.33 2.37
C GLN A 220 38.59 8.40 2.34
N PRO A 221 37.88 7.26 2.30
CA PRO A 221 36.43 7.30 2.34
C PRO A 221 35.90 7.73 3.71
N GLU A 222 34.77 8.42 3.71
CA GLU A 222 34.12 8.95 4.90
C GLU A 222 32.65 8.55 4.94
N TRP A 223 32.11 8.38 6.14
CA TRP A 223 30.68 8.23 6.37
C TRP A 223 29.99 9.59 6.22
N LEU A 224 28.96 9.65 5.37
CA LEU A 224 28.10 10.82 5.20
C LEU A 224 26.65 10.47 5.51
N ALA A 225 26.00 11.31 6.31
CA ALA A 225 24.57 11.22 6.55
C ALA A 225 23.79 11.68 5.32
N LEU A 226 22.82 10.86 4.89
CA LEU A 226 21.94 11.25 3.81
C LEU A 226 21.02 12.40 4.23
N PRO A 227 21.00 13.50 3.46
CA PRO A 227 20.10 14.62 3.75
C PRO A 227 18.64 14.16 3.62
N PRO A 228 17.69 14.87 4.26
CA PRO A 228 16.28 14.63 4.04
C PRO A 228 15.94 14.72 2.55
N PRO A 229 15.02 13.87 2.04
CA PRO A 229 14.51 14.00 0.68
C PRO A 229 14.04 15.44 0.45
N LEU A 230 14.36 16.00 -0.72
CA LEU A 230 13.82 17.29 -1.11
C LEU A 230 12.29 17.14 -1.25
N ALA A 231 11.56 17.94 -0.47
CA ALA A 231 10.10 17.99 -0.47
C ALA A 231 9.52 18.54 -1.78
#